data_AF-A0AAV7CWP5-F1
#
_entry.id   AF-A0AAV7CWP5-F1
#
_cell.length_a   1.000
_cell.length_b   1.000
_cell.length_c   1.000
_cell.angle_alpha   90.00
_cell.angle_beta   90.00
_cell.angle_gamma   90.00
#
_symmetry.space_group_name_H-M   'P 1'
#
loop_
_entity.id
_entity.type
_entity.pdbx_description
1 polymer ?
#
loop_
_entity_poly.entity_id
_entity_poly.type
_entity_poly.pdbx_seq_one_letter_code
_entity_poly.pdbx_strand_id
1 'polypeptide(L)'
;MPVISVVRDTDSHLLPDVGATVTCKVMSINPRFAKVQIMYIGATVLKNTFRGTIRKEDIRATEKDKVEVYKSFRPGDVVVAKVISLGDAQSNYLLTTAENELGVVVAHSEAGATMVPISWCEMQCPKTHIKEPRKVARVQPEFLNVTT
;
A
#
# COMPACT_ATOMS: atom_id res chain seq x y z
N MET A 1 38.63 3.22 -17.85
CA MET A 1 38.08 2.11 -18.65
C MET A 1 36.67 2.51 -19.07
N PRO A 2 36.31 2.52 -20.36
CA PRO A 2 34.94 2.83 -20.76
C PRO A 2 34.04 1.61 -20.50
N VAL A 3 32.92 1.84 -19.82
CA VAL A 3 31.90 0.82 -19.59
C VAL A 3 30.87 0.96 -20.71
N ILE A 4 30.80 -0.05 -21.57
CA ILE A 4 29.80 -0.14 -22.64
C ILE A 4 28.65 -0.98 -22.11
N SER A 5 27.49 -0.37 -21.89
CA SER A 5 26.25 -1.07 -21.57
C SER A 5 25.32 -1.06 -22.78
N VAL A 6 24.76 -2.23 -23.11
CA VAL A 6 23.75 -2.38 -24.17
C VAL A 6 22.38 -2.26 -23.52
N VAL A 7 21.72 -1.12 -23.70
CA VAL A 7 20.36 -0.90 -23.23
C VAL A 7 19.41 -1.28 -24.38
N ARG A 8 18.57 -2.30 -24.17
CA ARG A 8 17.51 -2.64 -25.13
C ARG A 8 16.43 -1.56 -25.07
N ASP A 9 16.10 -1.01 -26.22
CA ASP A 9 15.02 -0.05 -26.39
C ASP A 9 13.68 -0.79 -26.40
N THR A 10 13.06 -0.96 -25.22
CA THR A 10 11.62 -1.11 -24.98
C THR A 10 11.38 -1.34 -23.48
N ASP A 11 10.71 -0.37 -22.85
CA ASP A 11 10.28 -0.35 -21.46
C ASP A 11 11.40 -0.38 -20.42
N SER A 12 11.70 0.80 -19.85
CA SER A 12 12.41 0.94 -18.59
C SER A 12 11.80 -0.04 -17.58
N HIS A 13 12.52 -1.11 -17.26
CA HIS A 13 12.12 -2.10 -16.28
C HIS A 13 12.24 -1.44 -14.90
N LEU A 14 11.25 -0.63 -14.53
CA LEU A 14 11.21 0.09 -13.27
C LEU A 14 11.14 -0.94 -12.16
N LEU A 15 12.22 -1.03 -11.39
CA LEU A 15 12.31 -1.89 -10.21
C LEU A 15 12.04 -1.01 -8.99
N PRO A 16 11.19 -1.45 -8.04
CA PRO A 16 11.03 -0.73 -6.78
C PRO A 16 12.34 -0.73 -6.00
N ASP A 17 12.95 0.44 -5.84
CA ASP A 17 14.14 0.59 -4.99
C ASP A 17 13.78 0.70 -3.51
N VAL A 18 14.75 0.39 -2.65
CA VAL A 18 14.62 0.59 -1.20
C VAL A 18 14.36 2.06 -0.89
N GLY A 19 13.36 2.34 -0.07
CA GLY A 19 12.90 3.68 0.28
C GLY A 19 11.86 4.26 -0.67
N ALA A 20 11.58 3.62 -1.81
CA ALA A 20 10.56 4.08 -2.74
C ALA A 20 9.14 3.89 -2.17
N THR A 21 8.28 4.89 -2.41
CA THR A 21 6.85 4.80 -2.12
C THR A 21 6.14 4.08 -3.26
N VAL A 22 5.38 3.05 -2.92
CA VAL A 22 4.68 2.19 -3.86
C VAL A 22 3.21 2.10 -3.50
N THR A 23 2.36 2.04 -4.53
CA THR A 23 0.94 1.76 -4.35
C THR A 23 0.69 0.29 -4.67
N CYS A 24 0.09 -0.41 -3.73
CA CYS A 24 -0.14 -1.84 -3.82
C CYS A 24 -1.57 -2.21 -3.43
N LYS A 25 -2.05 -3.32 -3.99
CA LYS A 25 -3.35 -3.90 -3.70
C LYS A 25 -3.20 -5.05 -2.73
N VAL A 26 -4.01 -5.07 -1.68
CA VAL A 26 -4.04 -6.16 -0.70
C VAL A 26 -4.68 -7.39 -1.33
N MET A 27 -3.93 -8.48 -1.43
CA MET A 27 -4.41 -9.73 -2.04
C MET A 27 -5.00 -10.66 -0.98
N SER A 28 -4.28 -10.83 0.13
CA SER A 28 -4.71 -11.68 1.24
C SER A 28 -4.08 -11.21 2.54
N ILE A 29 -4.79 -11.38 3.64
CA ILE A 29 -4.31 -11.01 4.97
C ILE A 29 -4.14 -12.25 5.84
N ASN A 30 -3.10 -12.25 6.66
CA ASN A 30 -2.88 -13.19 7.75
C ASN A 30 -2.70 -12.41 9.06
N PRO A 31 -2.93 -13.03 10.22
CA PRO A 31 -2.74 -12.38 11.51
C PRO A 31 -1.31 -11.84 11.74
N ARG A 32 -0.31 -12.40 11.06
CA ARG A 32 1.11 -12.01 11.17
C ARG A 32 1.59 -11.07 10.06
N PHE A 33 0.95 -11.08 8.89
CA PHE A 33 1.39 -10.32 7.72
C PHE A 33 0.27 -10.17 6.68
N ALA A 34 0.33 -9.13 5.86
CA ALA A 34 -0.51 -8.96 4.69
C ALA A 34 0.31 -9.18 3.41
N LYS A 35 -0.24 -9.98 2.48
CA LYS A 35 0.31 -10.11 1.13
C LYS A 35 -0.31 -9.06 0.24
N VAL A 36 0.54 -8.33 -0.46
CA VAL A 36 0.14 -7.27 -1.37
C VAL A 36 0.78 -7.45 -2.74
N GLN A 37 0.17 -6.84 -3.75
CA GLN A 37 0.65 -6.81 -5.12
C GLN A 37 0.95 -5.37 -5.48
N ILE A 38 2.20 -5.06 -5.82
CA ILE A 38 2.62 -3.72 -6.20
C ILE A 38 2.14 -3.43 -7.62
N MET A 39 1.47 -2.28 -7.77
CA MET A 39 0.89 -1.82 -9.04
C MET A 39 1.56 -0.54 -9.55
N TYR A 40 1.97 0.35 -8.65
CA TYR A 40 2.61 1.63 -9.01
C TYR A 40 3.85 1.88 -8.15
N ILE A 41 4.85 2.53 -8.75
CA ILE A 41 6.01 3.13 -8.06
C ILE A 41 5.89 4.63 -8.24
N GLY A 42 5.68 5.37 -7.15
CA GLY A 42 5.35 6.80 -7.23
C GLY A 42 4.14 7.03 -8.13
N ALA A 43 4.35 7.75 -9.24
CA ALA A 43 3.32 8.05 -10.25
C ALA A 43 3.31 7.09 -11.45
N THR A 44 4.26 6.15 -11.53
CA THR A 44 4.44 5.29 -12.72
C THR A 44 3.83 3.91 -12.52
N VAL A 45 3.05 3.46 -13.51
CA VAL A 45 2.42 2.13 -13.52
C VAL A 45 3.47 1.07 -13.85
N LEU A 46 3.50 -0.01 -13.07
CA LEU A 46 4.31 -1.19 -13.37
C LEU A 46 3.55 -2.13 -14.30
N LYS A 47 4.20 -2.54 -15.40
CA LYS A 47 3.69 -3.61 -16.28
C LYS A 47 3.83 -4.99 -15.63
N ASN A 48 4.87 -5.18 -14.82
CA ASN A 48 5.14 -6.43 -14.13
C ASN A 48 4.50 -6.43 -12.75
N THR A 49 3.94 -7.57 -12.36
CA THR A 49 3.35 -7.74 -11.03
C THR A 49 4.44 -8.12 -10.03
N PHE A 50 4.75 -7.23 -9.10
CA PHE A 50 5.64 -7.54 -7.98
C PHE A 50 4.84 -7.90 -6.74
N ARG A 51 5.33 -8.87 -5.98
CA ARG A 51 4.71 -9.31 -4.72
C ARG A 51 5.40 -8.64 -3.56
N GLY A 52 4.61 -8.15 -2.62
CA GLY A 52 5.11 -7.56 -1.39
C GLY A 52 4.46 -8.18 -0.16
N THR A 53 5.13 -8.02 0.97
CA THR A 53 4.63 -8.44 2.28
C THR A 53 4.78 -7.28 3.26
N ILE A 54 3.70 -6.96 3.96
CA ILE A 54 3.67 -6.02 5.08
C ILE A 54 3.52 -6.85 6.35
N ARG A 55 4.51 -6.81 7.25
CA ARG A 55 4.45 -7.56 8.51
C ARG A 55 3.70 -6.77 9.57
N LYS A 56 3.18 -7.45 10.59
CA LYS A 56 2.46 -6.81 11.70
C LYS A 56 3.29 -5.68 12.34
N GLU A 57 4.57 -5.92 12.58
CA GLU A 57 5.51 -4.98 13.20
C GLU A 57 5.81 -3.74 12.33
N ASP A 58 5.48 -3.77 11.04
CA ASP A 58 5.76 -2.72 10.07
C ASP A 58 4.51 -1.91 9.70
N ILE A 59 3.38 -2.17 10.37
CA ILE A 59 2.10 -1.47 10.09
C ILE A 59 2.07 -0.09 10.72
N ARG A 60 2.53 0.07 11.98
CA ARG A 60 2.56 1.34 12.70
C ARG A 60 3.94 1.56 13.32
N ALA A 61 4.37 2.82 13.42
CA ALA A 61 5.61 3.17 14.11
C ALA A 61 5.54 2.88 15.62
N THR A 62 4.38 3.12 16.24
CA THR A 62 4.13 2.97 17.68
C THR A 62 3.14 1.84 17.98
N GLU A 63 3.18 1.32 19.21
CA GLU A 63 2.25 0.30 19.73
C GLU A 63 2.12 -0.97 18.87
N LYS A 64 3.23 -1.43 18.27
CA LYS A 64 3.28 -2.58 17.34
C LYS A 64 2.60 -3.85 17.86
N ASP A 65 2.65 -4.10 19.17
CA ASP A 65 2.06 -5.28 19.80
C ASP A 65 0.53 -5.28 19.77
N LYS A 66 -0.09 -4.10 19.87
CA LYS A 66 -1.54 -3.92 19.86
C LYS A 66 -2.13 -3.89 18.45
N VAL A 67 -1.28 -3.83 17.41
CA VAL A 67 -1.76 -3.74 16.03
C VAL A 67 -2.34 -5.08 15.59
N GLU A 68 -3.55 -5.04 15.04
CA GLU A 68 -4.17 -6.16 14.37
C GLU A 68 -4.22 -5.90 12.86
N VAL A 69 -3.68 -6.84 12.08
CA VAL A 69 -3.65 -6.76 10.61
C VAL A 69 -5.07 -6.66 10.05
N TYR A 70 -6.00 -7.45 10.58
CA TYR A 70 -7.41 -7.49 10.16
C TYR A 70 -8.16 -6.16 10.37
N LYS A 71 -7.81 -5.41 11.43
CA LYS A 71 -8.36 -4.06 11.68
C LYS A 71 -7.65 -2.98 10.87
N SER A 72 -6.53 -3.29 10.23
CA SER A 72 -5.72 -2.32 9.48
C SER A 72 -5.99 -2.41 7.97
N PHE A 73 -6.08 -3.63 7.44
CA PHE A 73 -6.20 -3.92 6.02
C PHE A 73 -7.25 -4.99 5.76
N ARG A 74 -7.97 -4.89 4.63
CA ARG A 74 -8.82 -5.94 4.10
C ARG A 74 -8.39 -6.35 2.69
N PRO A 75 -8.67 -7.59 2.25
CA PRO A 75 -8.45 -8.01 0.87
C PRO A 75 -9.20 -7.09 -0.10
N GLY A 76 -8.54 -6.66 -1.17
CA GLY A 76 -9.08 -5.75 -2.16
C GLY A 76 -8.76 -4.27 -1.92
N ASP A 77 -8.27 -3.91 -0.74
CA ASP A 77 -7.87 -2.52 -0.43
C ASP A 77 -6.66 -2.08 -1.25
N VAL A 78 -6.60 -0.79 -1.53
CA VAL A 78 -5.41 -0.15 -2.11
C VAL A 78 -4.69 0.58 -0.99
N VAL A 79 -3.42 0.23 -0.80
CA VAL A 79 -2.56 0.76 0.24
C VAL A 79 -1.31 1.38 -0.37
N VAL A 80 -0.88 2.49 0.21
CA VAL A 80 0.41 3.11 -0.09
C VAL A 80 1.38 2.69 0.99
N ALA A 81 2.51 2.13 0.56
CA ALA A 81 3.55 1.60 1.44
C ALA A 81 4.92 2.01 0.92
N LYS A 82 5.94 1.82 1.75
CA LYS A 82 7.33 2.12 1.42
C LYS A 82 8.15 0.84 1.40
N VAL A 83 9.03 0.70 0.43
CA VAL A 83 9.92 -0.45 0.31
C VAL A 83 11.02 -0.37 1.36
N ILE A 84 11.13 -1.38 2.22
CA ILE A 84 12.22 -1.50 3.20
C ILE A 84 13.35 -2.35 2.63
N SER A 85 12.99 -3.45 1.95
CA SER A 85 13.95 -4.41 1.42
C SER A 85 13.35 -5.11 0.21
N LEU A 86 14.23 -5.49 -0.73
CA LEU A 86 13.87 -6.26 -1.92
C LEU A 86 13.49 -7.72 -1.59
N GLY A 87 13.75 -8.16 -0.34
CA GLY A 87 13.42 -9.50 0.13
C GLY A 87 14.37 -10.59 -0.37
N ASP A 88 13.96 -11.84 -0.15
CA ASP A 88 14.76 -13.04 -0.45
C ASP A 88 14.42 -13.62 -1.85
N ALA A 89 15.05 -14.75 -2.22
CA ALA A 89 15.06 -15.41 -3.54
C ALA A 89 13.72 -15.59 -4.29
N GLN A 90 12.57 -15.35 -3.63
CA GLN A 90 11.24 -15.38 -4.23
C GLN A 90 10.71 -13.97 -4.65
N SER A 91 11.57 -12.94 -4.67
CA SER A 91 11.23 -11.56 -5.07
C SER A 91 10.04 -11.00 -4.28
N ASN A 92 10.03 -11.24 -2.97
CA ASN A 92 8.98 -10.78 -2.07
C ASN A 92 9.42 -9.52 -1.32
N TYR A 93 9.01 -8.37 -1.83
CA TYR A 93 9.40 -7.07 -1.29
C TYR A 93 8.88 -6.90 0.13
N LEU A 94 9.74 -6.48 1.05
CA LEU A 94 9.33 -6.10 2.38
C LEU A 94 8.87 -4.65 2.37
N LEU A 95 7.63 -4.42 2.81
CA LEU A 95 6.97 -3.13 2.75
C LEU A 95 6.58 -2.68 4.17
N THR A 96 6.62 -1.38 4.41
CA THR A 96 6.13 -0.76 5.64
C THR A 96 5.07 0.29 5.37
N THR A 97 4.14 0.41 6.31
CA THR A 97 3.20 1.53 6.39
C THR A 97 3.39 2.31 7.69
N ALA A 98 4.55 2.23 8.35
CA ALA A 98 4.76 2.78 9.69
C ALA A 98 4.53 4.30 9.77
N GLU A 99 4.74 5.02 8.66
CA GLU A 99 4.54 6.47 8.55
C GLU A 99 3.05 6.84 8.50
N ASN A 100 2.72 8.08 8.87
CA ASN A 100 1.33 8.57 8.92
C ASN A 100 0.71 8.80 7.52
N GLU A 101 1.55 9.10 6.54
CA GLU A 101 1.16 9.30 5.15
C GLU A 101 0.97 7.97 4.41
N LEU A 102 1.38 6.85 5.03
CA LEU A 102 1.31 5.51 4.48
C LEU A 102 0.18 4.72 5.13
N GLY A 103 -0.57 3.97 4.33
CA GLY A 103 -1.76 3.25 4.77
C GLY A 103 -2.77 3.04 3.64
N VAL A 104 -4.00 2.75 4.02
CA VAL A 104 -5.13 2.58 3.11
C VAL A 104 -5.54 3.92 2.53
N VAL A 105 -5.54 4.01 1.20
CA VAL A 105 -5.99 5.18 0.42
C VAL A 105 -7.35 4.94 -0.21
N VAL A 106 -7.61 3.70 -0.64
CA VAL A 106 -8.91 3.32 -1.22
C VAL A 106 -9.37 2.03 -0.57
N ALA A 107 -10.58 2.06 -0.01
CA ALA A 107 -11.27 0.92 0.55
C ALA A 107 -12.66 0.79 -0.07
N HIS A 108 -13.12 -0.44 -0.21
CA HIS A 108 -14.48 -0.75 -0.62
C HIS A 108 -15.24 -1.32 0.57
N SER A 109 -16.46 -0.82 0.75
CA SER A 109 -17.43 -1.38 1.69
C SER A 109 -18.06 -2.66 1.13
N GLU A 110 -18.72 -3.45 1.98
CA GLU A 110 -19.49 -4.63 1.55
C GLU A 110 -20.59 -4.29 0.54
N ALA A 111 -21.10 -3.06 0.57
CA ALA A 111 -22.07 -2.54 -0.39
C ALA A 111 -21.44 -2.13 -1.75
N GLY A 112 -20.16 -2.38 -1.97
CA GLY A 112 -19.42 -2.02 -3.18
C GLY A 112 -19.16 -0.52 -3.35
N ALA A 113 -19.53 0.31 -2.37
CA ALA A 113 -19.22 1.75 -2.37
C ALA A 113 -17.81 2.01 -1.84
N THR A 114 -17.11 2.98 -2.45
CA THR A 114 -15.84 3.51 -1.93
C THR A 114 -16.07 4.17 -0.59
N MET A 115 -15.26 3.80 0.40
CA MET A 115 -15.38 4.35 1.75
C MET A 115 -14.65 5.69 1.84
N VAL A 116 -15.16 6.57 2.71
CA VAL A 116 -14.54 7.86 3.00
C VAL A 116 -13.75 7.79 4.30
N PRO A 117 -12.53 8.37 4.36
CA PRO A 117 -11.77 8.47 5.59
C PRO A 117 -12.44 9.46 6.55
N ILE A 118 -12.78 9.02 7.75
CA ILE A 118 -13.33 9.90 8.80
C ILE A 118 -12.27 10.23 9.84
N SER A 119 -11.39 9.26 10.11
CA SER A 119 -10.32 9.36 11.10
C SER A 119 -9.12 8.55 10.65
N TRP A 120 -8.02 8.66 11.39
CA TRP A 120 -6.78 7.90 11.19
C TRP A 120 -6.96 6.37 11.31
N CYS A 121 -8.04 5.92 11.94
CA CYS A 121 -8.29 4.51 12.23
C CYS A 121 -9.61 3.99 11.67
N GLU A 122 -10.43 4.85 11.05
CA GLU A 122 -11.78 4.49 10.62
C GLU A 122 -12.13 5.09 9.26
N MET A 123 -12.75 4.26 8.42
CA MET A 123 -13.42 4.67 7.20
C MET A 123 -14.91 4.40 7.33
N GLN A 124 -15.75 5.23 6.71
CA GLN A 124 -17.21 5.04 6.69
C GLN A 124 -17.72 4.85 5.28
N CYS A 125 -18.66 3.93 5.12
CA CYS A 125 -19.38 3.80 3.87
C CYS A 125 -20.39 4.96 3.75
N PRO A 126 -20.39 5.72 2.63
CA PRO A 126 -21.34 6.82 2.44
C PRO A 126 -22.79 6.34 2.24
N LYS A 127 -23.01 5.07 1.89
CA LYS A 127 -24.36 4.50 1.66
C LYS A 127 -24.96 3.90 2.92
N THR A 128 -24.20 3.05 3.62
CA THR A 128 -24.70 2.31 4.79
C THR A 128 -24.40 3.01 6.10
N HIS A 129 -23.56 4.06 6.08
CA HIS A 129 -23.05 4.75 7.26
C HIS A 129 -22.29 3.86 8.26
N ILE A 130 -21.95 2.63 7.88
CA ILE A 130 -21.18 1.71 8.71
C ILE A 130 -19.73 2.17 8.76
N LYS A 131 -19.19 2.24 9.97
CA LYS A 131 -17.77 2.53 10.24
C LYS A 131 -16.99 1.23 10.29
N GLU A 132 -15.91 1.16 9.53
CA GLU A 132 -14.99 0.04 9.54
C GLU A 132 -13.59 0.50 9.94
N PRO A 133 -12.91 -0.24 10.82
CA PRO A 133 -11.55 0.08 11.19
C PRO A 133 -10.62 -0.19 10.01
N ARG A 134 -9.78 0.80 9.66
CA ARG A 134 -8.71 0.70 8.65
C ARG A 134 -7.56 1.59 9.09
N LYS A 135 -6.32 1.24 8.72
CA LYS A 135 -5.19 2.17 8.90
C LYS A 135 -5.21 3.16 7.76
N VAL A 136 -5.87 4.30 7.96
CA VAL A 136 -6.06 5.32 6.93
C VAL A 136 -4.78 6.10 6.72
N ALA A 137 -4.33 6.21 5.46
CA ALA A 137 -3.25 7.11 5.08
C ALA A 137 -3.73 8.56 5.20
N ARG A 138 -2.87 9.47 5.66
CA ARG A 138 -3.19 10.90 5.57
C ARG A 138 -3.31 11.30 4.10
N VAL A 139 -4.53 11.52 3.65
CA VAL A 139 -4.74 12.16 2.34
C VAL A 139 -4.28 13.61 2.45
N GLN A 140 -3.26 13.98 1.69
CA GLN A 140 -2.91 15.38 1.54
C GLN A 140 -4.09 16.09 0.84
N PRO A 141 -4.53 17.27 1.32
CA PRO A 141 -5.73 17.94 0.82
C PRO A 141 -5.68 18.27 -0.67
N GLU A 142 -4.48 18.34 -1.26
CA GLU A 142 -4.27 18.51 -2.70
C GLU A 142 -4.84 17.39 -3.59
N PHE A 143 -5.05 16.18 -3.04
CA PHE A 143 -5.73 15.08 -3.76
C PHE A 143 -7.25 15.06 -3.55
N LEU A 144 -7.79 15.93 -2.70
CA LEU A 144 -9.22 16.01 -2.40
C LEU A 144 -9.97 16.99 -3.32
N ASN A 145 -9.25 17.83 -4.07
CA ASN A 145 -9.81 18.95 -4.85
C ASN A 145 -9.93 18.68 -6.36
N VAL A 146 -10.17 17.43 -6.79
CA VAL A 146 -10.48 17.13 -8.20
C VAL A 146 -11.97 16.83 -8.35
N THR A 147 -12.82 17.76 -7.92
CA THR A 147 -14.22 17.82 -8.39
C THR A 147 -14.68 19.29 -8.32
N THR A 148 -14.44 20.01 -9.41
CA THR A 148 -15.28 21.14 -9.84
C THR A 148 -15.53 20.93 -11.32
#